data_AF-D3YYD5-F1
#
_entry.id   AF-D3YYD5-F1
#
_cell.length_a   1.000
_cell.length_b   1.000
_cell.length_c   1.000
_cell.angle_alpha   90.00
_cell.angle_beta   90.00
_cell.angle_gamma   90.00
#
_symmetry.space_group_name_H-M   'P 1'
#
loop_
_entity.id
_entity.type
_entity.pdbx_description
1 polymer ?
#
loop_
_entity_poly.entity_id
_entity_poly.type
_entity_poly.pdbx_seq_one_letter_code
_entity_poly.pdbx_strand_id
1 'polypeptide(L)'
;MVSPTAAATRLVLVLGDLHIPHRCNSLPAKFKKLLVPGKIQHILCTGNLCTKESYDYLKTLAGDVHIVRGDFDENLNYPEQKVVTVGQFKIGLIHGHQVIPWGDMASLALLQRQFDVDILISGH
;
A
#
# COMPACT_ATOMS: atom_id res chain seq x y z
N MET A 1 0.83 -3.37 -38.90
CA MET A 1 1.74 -2.51 -38.11
C MET A 1 0.93 -1.98 -36.94
N VAL A 2 1.08 -2.56 -35.75
CA VAL A 2 0.38 -2.12 -34.54
C VAL A 2 1.13 -0.88 -34.04
N SER A 3 0.42 0.23 -33.83
CA SER A 3 1.02 1.45 -33.29
C SER A 3 1.62 1.16 -31.90
N PRO A 4 2.74 1.79 -31.53
CA PRO A 4 3.19 1.71 -30.15
C PRO A 4 2.16 2.48 -29.32
N THR A 5 1.27 1.76 -28.63
CA THR A 5 0.46 2.36 -27.58
C THR A 5 1.43 3.03 -26.63
N ALA A 6 1.40 4.36 -26.55
CA ALA A 6 2.07 5.11 -25.50
C ALA A 6 1.78 4.38 -24.19
N ALA A 7 2.81 3.91 -23.49
CA ALA A 7 2.63 3.12 -22.29
C ALA A 7 1.71 3.91 -21.36
N ALA A 8 0.48 3.42 -21.17
CA ALA A 8 -0.51 4.13 -20.39
C ALA A 8 0.05 4.30 -18.97
N THR A 9 0.32 5.54 -18.59
CA THR A 9 0.87 5.87 -17.27
C THR A 9 -0.04 5.29 -16.20
N ARG A 10 0.50 4.47 -15.30
CA ARG A 10 -0.23 3.95 -14.14
C ARG A 10 0.17 4.72 -12.90
N LEU A 11 -0.80 5.34 -12.24
CA LEU A 11 -0.64 6.03 -10.97
C LEU A 11 -1.03 5.08 -9.84
N VAL A 12 -0.04 4.76 -9.01
CA VAL A 12 -0.17 3.93 -7.82
C VAL A 12 -0.01 4.84 -6.60
N LEU A 13 -1.05 4.90 -5.75
CA LEU A 13 -0.94 5.57 -4.45
C LEU A 13 -0.39 4.57 -3.44
N VAL A 14 0.65 4.96 -2.72
CA VAL A 14 1.21 4.21 -1.60
C VAL A 14 0.97 4.99 -0.31
N LEU A 15 0.39 4.37 0.71
CA LEU A 15 0.15 4.98 2.03
C LEU A 15 -0.01 3.92 3.12
N GLY A 16 -0.12 4.32 4.39
CA GLY A 16 -0.48 3.45 5.51
C GLY A 16 -0.16 4.13 6.84
N ASP A 17 -0.20 3.36 7.92
CA ASP A 17 0.05 3.86 9.28
C ASP A 17 -0.86 5.04 9.66
N LEU A 18 -2.13 4.96 9.26
CA LEU A 18 -3.13 6.00 9.54
C LEU A 18 -3.47 6.04 11.03
N HIS A 19 -3.58 4.88 11.68
CA HIS A 19 -3.97 4.70 13.08
C HIS A 19 -5.22 5.52 13.46
N ILE A 20 -6.24 5.53 12.60
CA ILE A 20 -7.50 6.21 12.87
C ILE A 20 -8.44 5.18 13.52
N PRO A 21 -9.03 5.43 14.70
CA PRO A 21 -9.05 6.68 15.46
C PRO A 21 -7.99 6.80 16.57
N HIS A 22 -7.16 5.77 16.77
CA HIS A 22 -6.32 5.64 17.98
C HIS A 22 -5.27 6.74 18.17
N ARG A 23 -4.64 7.21 17.07
CA ARG A 23 -3.58 8.24 17.11
C ARG A 23 -3.93 9.48 16.30
N CYS A 24 -4.84 9.35 15.34
CA CYS A 24 -5.28 10.44 14.47
C CYS A 24 -6.78 10.36 14.25
N ASN A 25 -7.43 11.50 14.05
CA ASN A 25 -8.87 11.54 13.76
C ASN A 25 -9.18 11.50 12.25
N SER A 26 -8.24 11.93 11.41
CA SER A 26 -8.43 11.99 9.96
C SER A 26 -7.15 12.32 9.21
N LEU A 27 -7.12 12.02 7.90
CA LEU A 27 -6.09 12.54 7.00
C LEU A 27 -6.14 14.09 6.92
N PRO A 28 -4.98 14.77 6.84
CA PRO A 28 -4.94 16.23 6.71
C PRO A 28 -5.73 16.76 5.51
N ALA A 29 -6.41 17.89 5.69
CA ALA A 29 -7.31 18.45 4.68
C ALA A 29 -6.62 18.73 3.33
N LYS A 30 -5.33 19.10 3.34
CA LYS A 30 -4.54 19.31 2.12
C LYS A 30 -4.35 18.01 1.34
N PHE A 31 -4.10 16.88 2.01
CA PHE A 31 -4.02 15.58 1.34
C PHE A 31 -5.37 15.16 0.77
N LYS A 32 -6.46 15.29 1.53
CA LYS A 32 -7.81 14.98 1.04
C LYS A 32 -8.19 15.76 -0.23
N LYS A 33 -7.72 17.01 -0.38
CA LYS A 33 -7.92 17.81 -1.60
C LYS A 33 -7.15 17.29 -2.82
N LEU A 34 -6.03 16.60 -2.60
CA LEU A 34 -5.21 16.01 -3.66
C LEU A 34 -5.68 14.59 -4.03
N LEU A 35 -6.15 13.84 -3.03
CA LEU A 35 -6.67 12.48 -3.16
C LEU A 35 -8.12 12.54 -3.66
N VAL A 36 -8.28 12.77 -4.96
CA VAL A 36 -9.58 12.79 -5.64
C VAL A 36 -9.76 11.54 -6.52
N PRO A 37 -10.98 10.99 -6.61
CA PRO A 37 -11.27 9.83 -7.45
C PRO A 37 -10.97 10.06 -8.94
N GLY A 38 -10.77 8.98 -9.68
CA GLY A 38 -10.59 9.00 -11.14
C GLY A 38 -9.18 9.32 -11.63
N LYS A 39 -8.23 9.56 -10.71
CA LYS A 39 -6.81 9.76 -11.04
C LYS A 39 -5.93 8.54 -10.75
N ILE A 40 -6.21 7.84 -9.66
CA ILE A 40 -5.40 6.73 -9.14
C ILE A 40 -6.00 5.41 -9.64
N GLN A 41 -5.15 4.51 -10.16
CA GLN A 41 -5.59 3.20 -10.62
C GLN A 41 -5.42 2.12 -9.54
N HIS A 42 -4.35 2.19 -8.76
CA HIS A 42 -4.04 1.20 -7.72
C HIS A 42 -3.70 1.90 -6.39
N ILE A 43 -4.12 1.31 -5.27
CA ILE A 43 -3.72 1.72 -3.93
C ILE A 43 -2.99 0.56 -3.26
N LEU A 44 -1.76 0.80 -2.80
CA LEU A 44 -0.96 -0.12 -2.00
C LEU A 44 -0.86 0.44 -0.58
N CYS A 45 -1.53 -0.23 0.36
CA CYS A 45 -1.60 0.21 1.74
C CYS A 45 -0.79 -0.71 2.65
N THR A 46 0.16 -0.13 3.40
CA THR A 46 1.03 -0.91 4.31
C THR A 46 0.30 -1.43 5.53
N GLY A 47 -0.92 -0.98 5.81
CA GLY A 47 -1.72 -1.40 6.96
C GLY A 47 -1.88 -0.29 7.99
N ASN A 48 -2.29 -0.67 9.20
CA ASN A 48 -2.63 0.23 10.31
C ASN A 48 -3.68 1.28 9.91
N LEU A 49 -4.70 0.83 9.19
CA LEU A 49 -5.92 1.60 8.96
C LEU A 49 -6.80 1.63 10.21
N CYS A 50 -6.77 0.53 10.97
CA CYS A 50 -7.50 0.24 12.20
C CYS A 50 -9.03 0.16 12.05
N THR A 51 -9.64 0.77 11.04
CA THR A 51 -11.10 0.77 10.87
C THR A 51 -11.59 0.53 9.45
N LYS A 52 -12.85 0.06 9.35
CA LYS A 52 -13.55 -0.14 8.08
C LYS A 52 -13.81 1.19 7.36
N GLU A 53 -14.03 2.28 8.08
CA GLU A 53 -14.27 3.60 7.49
C GLU A 53 -13.06 4.08 6.69
N SER A 54 -11.84 3.85 7.21
CA SER A 54 -10.60 4.16 6.50
C SER A 54 -10.45 3.31 5.23
N TYR A 55 -10.81 2.03 5.30
CA TYR A 55 -10.86 1.14 4.12
C TYR A 55 -11.87 1.61 3.07
N ASP A 56 -13.09 1.92 3.48
CA ASP A 56 -14.16 2.37 2.59
C ASP A 56 -13.77 3.70 1.92
N TYR A 57 -13.10 4.60 2.65
CA TYR A 57 -12.55 5.84 2.08
C TYR A 57 -11.56 5.54 0.94
N LEU A 58 -10.61 4.62 1.12
CA LEU A 58 -9.66 4.25 0.05
C LEU A 58 -10.38 3.66 -1.18
N LYS A 59 -11.45 2.89 -0.96
CA LYS A 59 -12.28 2.36 -2.05
C LYS A 59 -13.02 3.43 -2.85
N THR A 60 -13.23 4.63 -2.29
CA THR A 60 -13.74 5.77 -3.08
C THR A 60 -12.69 6.37 -4.01
N LEU A 61 -11.40 6.22 -3.70
CA LEU A 61 -10.31 6.83 -4.46
C LEU A 61 -9.90 5.99 -5.67
N ALA A 62 -9.89 4.66 -5.52
CA ALA A 62 -9.59 3.71 -6.58
C ALA A 62 -10.37 2.40 -6.40
N GLY A 63 -10.70 1.74 -7.51
CA GLY A 63 -11.35 0.43 -7.49
C GLY A 63 -10.43 -0.69 -6.98
N ASP A 64 -9.14 -0.61 -7.36
CA ASP A 64 -8.14 -1.61 -7.00
C ASP A 64 -7.34 -1.18 -5.77
N VAL A 65 -7.63 -1.82 -4.64
CA VAL A 65 -7.08 -1.49 -3.32
C VAL A 65 -6.48 -2.75 -2.72
N HIS A 66 -5.22 -2.65 -2.33
CA HIS A 66 -4.45 -3.73 -1.73
C HIS A 66 -3.96 -3.27 -0.37
N ILE A 67 -4.26 -4.05 0.66
CA ILE A 67 -3.86 -3.79 2.03
C ILE A 67 -3.17 -5.03 2.55
N VAL A 68 -2.11 -4.80 3.32
CA VAL A 68 -1.51 -5.81 4.18
C VAL A 68 -1.78 -5.47 5.63
N ARG A 69 -1.72 -6.48 6.48
CA ARG A 69 -2.10 -6.35 7.88
C ARG A 69 -1.03 -5.63 8.70
N GLY A 70 -1.42 -4.51 9.31
CA GLY A 70 -0.66 -3.88 10.37
C GLY A 70 -0.86 -4.53 11.73
N ASP A 71 0.05 -4.24 12.65
CA ASP A 71 0.02 -4.76 14.03
C ASP A 71 -1.16 -4.21 14.86
N PHE A 72 -1.72 -3.05 14.46
CA PHE A 72 -2.91 -2.45 15.06
C PHE A 72 -4.18 -2.63 14.22
N ASP A 73 -4.16 -3.38 13.12
CA ASP A 73 -5.38 -3.65 12.35
C ASP A 73 -6.24 -4.73 13.03
N GLU A 74 -7.49 -4.38 13.35
CA GLU A 74 -8.47 -5.31 13.94
C GLU A 74 -8.93 -6.36 12.93
N ASN A 75 -8.89 -6.06 11.63
CA ASN A 75 -9.35 -6.96 10.58
C ASN A 75 -8.29 -8.03 10.27
N LEU A 76 -8.51 -9.22 10.82
CA LEU A 76 -7.62 -10.39 10.66
C LEU A 76 -7.64 -11.00 9.25
N ASN A 77 -8.54 -10.55 8.37
CA ASN A 77 -8.63 -11.06 6.99
C ASN A 77 -7.61 -10.40 6.05
N TYR A 78 -6.95 -9.33 6.48
CA TYR A 78 -5.87 -8.75 5.69
C TYR A 78 -4.67 -9.69 5.67
N PRO A 79 -4.06 -9.94 4.51
CA PRO A 79 -2.88 -10.79 4.43
C PRO A 79 -1.67 -10.08 5.05
N GLU A 80 -0.75 -10.82 5.66
CA GLU A 80 0.49 -10.26 6.23
C GLU A 80 1.42 -9.69 5.16
N GLN A 81 1.39 -10.26 3.95
CA GLN A 81 2.20 -9.84 2.81
C GLN A 81 1.39 -9.99 1.52
N LYS A 82 1.74 -9.20 0.50
CA LYS A 82 1.12 -9.31 -0.82
C LYS A 82 2.11 -8.96 -1.92
N VAL A 83 2.03 -9.67 -3.03
CA VAL A 83 2.77 -9.33 -4.25
C VAL A 83 1.77 -8.96 -5.34
N VAL A 84 2.02 -7.85 -6.01
CA VAL A 84 1.18 -7.34 -7.10
C VAL A 84 2.06 -6.93 -8.28
N THR A 85 1.55 -7.10 -9.50
CA THR A 85 2.28 -6.69 -10.71
C THR A 85 1.60 -5.47 -11.32
N VAL A 86 2.34 -4.37 -11.42
CA VAL A 86 1.87 -3.12 -12.05
C VAL A 86 2.81 -2.76 -13.20
N GLY A 87 2.30 -2.86 -14.42
CA GLY A 87 3.12 -2.70 -15.62
C GLY A 87 4.16 -3.82 -15.70
N GLN A 88 5.43 -3.43 -15.71
CA GLN A 88 6.57 -4.36 -15.75
C GLN A 88 7.18 -4.64 -14.37
N PHE A 89 6.67 -4.00 -13.31
CA PHE A 89 7.22 -4.12 -11.95
C PHE A 89 6.39 -5.09 -11.12
N LYS A 90 7.06 -6.05 -10.50
CA LYS A 90 6.54 -6.88 -9.42
C LYS A 90 6.82 -6.17 -8.10
N ILE A 91 5.77 -5.87 -7.36
CA ILE A 91 5.81 -5.03 -6.15
C ILE A 91 5.40 -5.89 -4.95
N GLY A 92 6.30 -6.04 -4.00
CA GLY A 92 6.03 -6.63 -2.70
C GLY A 92 5.51 -5.59 -1.71
N LEU A 93 4.56 -5.99 -0.89
CA LEU A 93 3.93 -5.16 0.13
C LEU A 93 3.92 -5.95 1.45
N ILE A 94 4.39 -5.31 2.51
CA ILE A 94 4.39 -5.84 3.89
C ILE A 94 4.24 -4.66 4.86
N HIS A 95 3.72 -4.88 6.06
CA HIS A 95 3.62 -3.80 7.04
C HIS A 95 4.99 -3.35 7.55
N GLY A 96 5.85 -4.28 7.96
CA GLY A 96 7.21 -3.97 8.43
C GLY A 96 7.48 -4.36 9.89
N HIS A 97 6.42 -4.58 10.69
CA HIS A 97 6.56 -5.02 12.09
C HIS A 97 7.22 -6.39 12.23
N GLN A 98 7.20 -7.19 11.15
CA GLN A 98 7.83 -8.50 11.05
C GLN A 98 9.34 -8.40 10.74
N VAL A 99 9.84 -7.24 10.32
CA VAL A 99 11.24 -7.01 9.95
C VAL A 99 12.04 -6.71 11.19
N ILE A 100 12.99 -7.57 11.56
CA ILE A 100 13.80 -7.38 12.77
C ILE A 100 15.29 -7.36 12.35
N PRO A 101 16.08 -6.34 12.72
CA PRO A 101 15.67 -5.08 13.35
C PRO A 101 14.76 -4.23 12.43
N TRP A 102 13.93 -3.34 13.02
CA TRP A 102 13.03 -2.47 12.27
C TRP A 102 13.81 -1.57 11.30
N GLY A 103 13.35 -1.52 10.05
CA GLY A 103 13.99 -0.75 8.99
C GLY A 103 15.39 -1.23 8.59
N ASP A 104 15.84 -2.41 9.06
CA ASP A 104 17.16 -2.93 8.69
C ASP A 104 17.23 -3.27 7.20
N MET A 105 18.21 -2.67 6.51
CA MET A 105 18.36 -2.81 5.07
C MET A 105 18.70 -4.23 4.63
N ALA A 106 19.43 -5.00 5.45
CA ALA A 106 19.77 -6.37 5.10
C ALA A 106 18.54 -7.29 5.23
N SER A 107 17.75 -7.13 6.28
CA SER A 107 16.48 -7.83 6.48
C SER A 107 15.46 -7.50 5.38
N LEU A 108 15.32 -6.21 5.02
CA LEU A 108 14.46 -5.80 3.90
C LEU A 108 14.95 -6.34 2.56
N ALA A 109 16.25 -6.32 2.30
CA ALA A 109 16.81 -6.89 1.08
C ALA A 109 16.67 -8.42 1.03
N LEU A 110 16.66 -9.12 2.16
CA LEU A 110 16.36 -10.55 2.22
C LEU A 110 14.90 -10.80 1.82
N LEU A 111 13.96 -10.03 2.38
CA LEU A 111 12.54 -10.14 2.03
C LEU A 111 12.28 -9.81 0.56
N GLN A 112 12.93 -8.79 0.00
CA GLN A 112 12.81 -8.43 -1.41
C GLN A 112 13.22 -9.61 -2.32
N ARG A 113 14.31 -10.32 -1.97
CA ARG A 113 14.74 -11.52 -2.69
C ARG A 113 13.80 -12.71 -2.48
N GLN A 114 13.33 -12.90 -1.24
CA GLN A 114 12.39 -13.98 -0.92
C GLN A 114 11.07 -13.83 -1.66
N PHE A 115 10.57 -12.59 -1.81
CA PHE A 115 9.36 -12.30 -2.56
C PHE A 115 9.60 -12.26 -4.07
N ASP A 116 10.88 -12.19 -4.48
CA ASP A 116 11.30 -12.07 -5.87
C ASP A 116 10.63 -10.86 -6.53
N VAL A 117 10.75 -9.68 -5.91
CA VAL A 117 10.05 -8.44 -6.34
C VAL A 117 11.05 -7.39 -6.81
N ASP A 118 10.69 -6.57 -7.78
CA ASP A 118 11.53 -5.44 -8.23
C ASP A 118 11.51 -4.28 -7.21
N ILE A 119 10.35 -4.09 -6.55
CA ILE A 119 10.11 -3.03 -5.56
C ILE A 119 9.52 -3.67 -4.32
N LEU A 120 10.10 -3.39 -3.15
CA LEU A 120 9.52 -3.76 -1.85
C LEU A 120 9.01 -2.50 -1.16
N ILE A 121 7.76 -2.53 -0.70
CA ILE A 121 7.11 -1.47 0.07
C ILE A 121 6.86 -1.99 1.49
N SER A 122 7.40 -1.26 2.48
CA SER A 122 7.14 -1.45 3.90
C SER A 122 6.75 -0.12 4.57
N GLY A 123 5.99 -0.22 5.66
CA GLY A 123 5.70 0.87 6.60
C GLY A 123 6.71 0.86 7.76
N HIS A 124 6.17 0.74 8.99
CA HIS A 124 6.84 0.62 10.29
C HIS A 124 8.35 0.37 10.29
#